data_AF-A0A0D6QDK7-F1
#
_entry.id   AF-A0A0D6QDK7-F1
#
_cell.length_a   1.000
_cell.length_b   1.000
_cell.length_c   1.000
_cell.angle_alpha   90.00
_cell.angle_beta   90.00
_cell.angle_gamma   90.00
#
_symmetry.space_group_name_H-M   'P 1'
#
loop_
_entity.id
_entity.type
_entity.pdbx_description
1 polymer ?
#
loop_
_entity_poly.entity_id
_entity_poly.type
_entity_poly.pdbx_seq_one_letter_code
_entity_poly.pdbx_strand_id
1 'polypeptide(L)'
;MARHTLGVRLMLSYALPLLAVLGVGSMALERLGRVRSSFQQAAQENSTAMQLASAGLVHANETSRLIQEALLEPDPLVARTLLEAVQTNREKAHQVDSSIHAVLRTYGARAAFSSVEFACDEFGRDFGIFKERLLSGRRAEAARLVRDAILPDRRRVQAAWQDFVSWHHREIQTAAARAADQYAAARRDVLLAVVFAAVACAAAGIFMTTSVVRPVSSAVRAAQRIARGDLREQVAVTRADEIGVLQGAIAMMSARLEAVLSEIKRGAHEFATASEQIQENARWLLEHTSVQASTASEMVATLHLMGAASARALDSARGLRPLLCDTGADSRARNELTAGDHIVLRLASEDPVRLASSLLDTIADSAGELWDGVARVNRNVLSVDEIARDNALKAQDLWCTAQTLSRRAATLRRSVDFFDVRRNGPADPATTSP
;
A
#
# COMPACT_ATOMS: atom_id res chain seq x y z
N MET A 1 -16.81 -9.22 12.33
CA MET A 1 -15.70 -9.74 11.49
C MET A 1 -14.39 -9.28 12.11
N ALA A 2 -13.51 -10.21 12.48
CA ALA A 2 -12.29 -9.92 13.24
C ALA A 2 -11.40 -8.93 12.47
N ARG A 3 -10.98 -7.86 13.16
CA ARG A 3 -10.11 -6.81 12.62
C ARG A 3 -8.68 -7.35 12.54
N HIS A 4 -8.35 -8.05 11.47
CA HIS A 4 -6.98 -8.51 11.25
C HIS A 4 -6.12 -7.35 10.75
N THR A 5 -5.13 -6.97 11.57
CA THR A 5 -4.04 -6.07 11.25
C THR A 5 -3.25 -6.56 10.04
N LEU A 6 -2.57 -5.66 9.34
CA LEU A 6 -1.71 -5.97 8.19
C LEU A 6 -0.70 -7.07 8.52
N GLY A 7 -0.11 -7.02 9.72
CA GLY A 7 0.85 -8.00 10.21
C GLY A 7 0.27 -9.41 10.29
N VAL A 8 -0.97 -9.56 10.78
CA VAL A 8 -1.63 -10.88 10.87
C VAL A 8 -1.89 -11.45 9.48
N ARG A 9 -2.33 -10.63 8.51
CA ARG A 9 -2.56 -11.10 7.13
C ARG A 9 -1.27 -11.55 6.45
N LEU A 10 -0.19 -10.79 6.62
CA LEU A 10 1.15 -11.15 6.16
C LEU A 10 1.58 -12.49 6.77
N MET A 11 1.52 -12.64 8.09
CA MET A 11 1.90 -13.88 8.78
C MET A 11 1.08 -15.07 8.28
N LEU A 12 -0.25 -14.91 8.14
CA LEU A 12 -1.13 -15.99 7.64
C LEU A 12 -0.79 -16.39 6.20
N SER A 13 -0.44 -15.41 5.35
CA SER A 13 -0.08 -15.65 3.96
C SER A 13 1.23 -16.43 3.78
N TYR A 14 2.18 -16.29 4.72
CA TYR A 14 3.44 -17.04 4.70
C TYR A 14 3.37 -18.34 5.49
N ALA A 15 2.65 -18.36 6.61
CA ALA A 15 2.49 -19.54 7.45
C ALA A 15 1.72 -20.64 6.72
N LEU A 16 0.72 -20.30 5.90
CA LEU A 16 -0.12 -21.27 5.22
C LEU A 16 0.65 -22.10 4.16
N PRO A 17 1.43 -21.50 3.24
CA PRO A 17 2.32 -22.25 2.35
C PRO A 17 3.36 -23.09 3.11
N LEU A 18 3.96 -22.54 4.17
CA LEU A 18 4.95 -23.26 4.97
C LEU A 18 4.36 -24.52 5.61
N LEU A 19 3.20 -24.38 6.26
CA LEU A 19 2.45 -25.49 6.86
C LEU A 19 2.02 -26.51 5.80
N ALA A 20 1.60 -26.06 4.62
CA ALA A 20 1.22 -26.96 3.53
C ALA A 20 2.43 -27.80 3.06
N VAL A 21 3.61 -27.19 2.88
CA VAL A 21 4.83 -27.90 2.50
C VAL A 21 5.26 -28.89 3.59
N LEU A 22 5.26 -28.46 4.86
CA LEU A 22 5.58 -29.34 6.00
C LEU A 22 4.58 -30.51 6.11
N GLY A 23 3.29 -30.24 5.94
CA GLY A 23 2.23 -31.24 5.98
C GLY A 23 2.36 -32.27 4.86
N VAL A 24 2.59 -31.82 3.61
CA VAL A 24 2.82 -32.71 2.46
C VAL A 24 4.10 -33.53 2.67
N GLY A 25 5.18 -32.91 3.15
CA GLY A 25 6.44 -33.59 3.42
C GLY A 25 6.31 -34.67 4.50
N SER A 26 5.68 -34.34 5.63
CA SER A 26 5.40 -35.28 6.72
C SER A 26 4.53 -36.44 6.24
N MET A 27 3.43 -36.15 5.53
CA MET A 27 2.56 -37.20 4.97
C MET A 27 3.31 -38.10 3.99
N ALA A 28 4.16 -37.54 3.12
CA ALA A 28 4.95 -38.33 2.16
C ALA A 28 5.93 -39.28 2.87
N LEU A 29 6.62 -38.79 3.91
CA LEU A 29 7.53 -39.62 4.70
C LEU A 29 6.80 -40.76 5.44
N GLU A 30 5.64 -40.48 6.05
CA GLU A 30 4.83 -41.51 6.71
C GLU A 30 4.30 -42.57 5.74
N ARG A 31 3.87 -42.14 4.54
CA ARG A 31 3.37 -43.06 3.51
C ARG A 31 4.49 -43.94 2.96
N LEU A 32 5.66 -43.36 2.70
CA LEU A 32 6.83 -44.12 2.23
C LEU A 32 7.36 -45.07 3.31
N GLY A 33 7.34 -44.65 4.58
CA GLY A 33 7.72 -45.49 5.72
C GLY A 33 6.84 -46.74 5.86
N ARG A 34 5.52 -46.59 5.68
CA ARG A 34 4.57 -47.72 5.70
C ARG A 34 4.78 -48.73 4.56
N VAL A 35 5.05 -48.24 3.35
CA VAL A 35 5.34 -49.11 2.20
C VAL A 35 6.67 -49.85 2.40
N ARG A 36 7.68 -49.17 2.95
CA ARG A 36 8.97 -49.80 3.25
C ARG A 36 8.85 -50.89 4.31
N SER A 37 8.16 -50.63 5.42
CA SER A 37 8.04 -51.62 6.51
C SER A 37 7.23 -52.85 6.11
N SER A 38 6.12 -52.67 5.38
CA SER A 38 5.31 -53.79 4.89
C SER A 38 6.09 -54.66 3.91
N PHE A 39 6.84 -54.04 3.00
CA PHE A 39 7.68 -54.76 2.03
C PHE A 39 8.85 -55.50 2.70
N GLN A 40 9.58 -54.85 3.62
CA GLN A 40 10.69 -55.48 4.31
C GLN A 40 10.26 -56.69 5.15
N GLN A 41 9.13 -56.58 5.86
CA GLN A 41 8.62 -57.68 6.67
C GLN A 41 8.19 -58.87 5.79
N ALA A 42 7.43 -58.62 4.72
CA ALA A 42 6.99 -59.66 3.79
C ALA A 42 8.16 -60.31 3.04
N ALA A 43 9.18 -59.53 2.65
CA ALA A 43 10.35 -60.04 1.97
C ALA A 43 11.22 -60.92 2.88
N GLN A 44 11.47 -60.49 4.13
CA GLN A 44 12.31 -61.23 5.07
C GLN A 44 11.68 -62.57 5.49
N GLU A 45 10.38 -62.57 5.82
CA GLU A 45 9.67 -63.79 6.23
C GLU A 45 9.62 -64.81 5.08
N ASN A 46 9.25 -64.36 3.87
CA ASN A 46 9.09 -65.26 2.73
C ASN A 46 10.43 -65.78 2.16
N SER A 47 11.50 -64.98 2.21
CA SER A 47 12.82 -65.41 1.72
C SER A 47 13.42 -66.53 2.57
N THR A 48 13.38 -66.41 3.90
CA THR A 48 13.88 -67.44 4.82
C THR A 48 13.10 -68.75 4.67
N ALA A 49 11.76 -68.67 4.62
CA ALA A 49 10.91 -69.84 4.44
C ALA A 49 11.19 -70.57 3.11
N MET A 50 11.40 -69.83 2.02
CA MET A 50 11.74 -70.40 0.71
C MET A 50 13.11 -71.09 0.71
N GLN A 51 14.11 -70.51 1.37
CA GLN A 51 15.44 -71.12 1.49
C GLN A 51 15.39 -72.43 2.27
N LEU A 52 14.66 -72.46 3.38
CA LEU A 52 14.45 -73.66 4.18
C LEU A 52 13.67 -74.73 3.41
N ALA A 53 12.62 -74.35 2.68
CA ALA A 53 11.86 -75.28 1.85
C ALA A 53 12.71 -75.94 0.76
N SER A 54 13.58 -75.16 0.11
CA SER A 54 14.55 -75.67 -0.86
C SER A 54 15.54 -76.65 -0.21
N ALA A 55 16.04 -76.33 0.99
CA ALA A 55 16.91 -77.24 1.74
C ALA A 55 16.19 -78.56 2.11
N GLY A 56 14.93 -78.50 2.52
CA GLY A 56 14.10 -79.68 2.80
C GLY A 56 13.96 -80.59 1.58
N LEU A 57 13.70 -80.01 0.41
CA LEU A 57 13.64 -80.75 -0.85
C LEU A 57 14.98 -81.41 -1.23
N VAL A 58 16.11 -80.70 -1.00
CA VAL A 58 17.46 -81.27 -1.21
C VAL A 58 17.69 -82.47 -0.29
N HIS A 59 17.36 -82.35 1.00
CA HIS A 59 17.49 -83.47 1.94
C HIS A 59 16.58 -84.66 1.59
N ALA A 60 15.35 -84.42 1.11
CA ALA A 60 14.46 -85.48 0.64
C ALA A 60 15.05 -86.24 -0.57
N ASN A 61 15.61 -85.51 -1.54
CA ASN A 61 16.27 -86.09 -2.71
C ASN A 61 17.52 -86.89 -2.35
N GLU A 62 18.35 -86.35 -1.46
CA GLU A 62 19.56 -87.03 -0.99
C GLU A 62 19.23 -88.31 -0.21
N THR A 63 18.20 -88.26 0.64
CA THR A 63 17.69 -89.45 1.35
C THR A 63 17.30 -90.55 0.37
N SER A 64 16.60 -90.20 -0.71
CA SER A 64 16.24 -91.16 -1.75
C SER A 64 17.46 -91.76 -2.44
N ARG A 65 18.48 -90.95 -2.73
CA ARG A 65 19.69 -91.40 -3.41
C ARG A 65 20.42 -92.42 -2.55
N LEU A 66 20.62 -92.11 -1.27
CA LEU A 66 21.29 -92.98 -0.30
C LEU A 66 20.54 -94.30 -0.05
N ILE A 67 19.19 -94.29 -0.02
CA ILE A 67 18.39 -95.52 0.09
C ILE A 67 18.59 -96.45 -1.11
N GLN A 68 18.62 -95.89 -2.32
CA GLN A 68 18.88 -96.66 -3.54
C GLN A 68 20.30 -97.22 -3.55
N GLU A 69 21.28 -96.41 -3.16
CA GLU A 69 22.68 -96.81 -3.05
C GLU A 69 22.85 -97.96 -2.04
N ALA A 70 22.23 -97.85 -0.86
CA ALA A 70 22.24 -98.91 0.16
C ALA A 70 21.58 -100.22 -0.33
N LEU A 71 20.53 -100.12 -1.15
CA LEU A 71 19.87 -101.29 -1.75
C LEU A 71 20.68 -101.93 -2.89
N LEU A 72 21.61 -101.21 -3.51
CA LEU A 72 22.48 -101.73 -4.57
C LEU A 72 23.83 -102.24 -4.04
N GLU A 73 24.28 -101.74 -2.89
CA GLU A 73 25.56 -102.07 -2.28
C GLU A 73 25.68 -103.53 -1.77
N PRO A 74 26.52 -104.37 -2.38
CA PRO A 74 26.64 -105.79 -1.99
C PRO A 74 27.22 -106.00 -0.58
N ASP A 75 28.10 -105.12 -0.11
CA ASP A 75 28.73 -105.23 1.22
C ASP A 75 27.78 -104.77 2.34
N PRO A 76 27.39 -105.64 3.29
CA PRO A 76 26.53 -105.28 4.42
C PRO A 76 27.10 -104.18 5.32
N LEU A 77 28.43 -104.06 5.43
CA LEU A 77 29.08 -103.06 6.26
C LEU A 77 28.96 -101.68 5.62
N VAL A 78 29.19 -101.58 4.32
CA VAL A 78 29.00 -100.33 3.54
C VAL A 78 27.53 -99.95 3.48
N ALA A 79 26.62 -100.92 3.27
CA ALA A 79 25.17 -100.67 3.30
C ALA A 79 24.70 -100.13 4.66
N ARG A 80 25.27 -100.61 5.78
CA ARG A 80 25.00 -100.06 7.11
C ARG A 80 25.46 -98.61 7.24
N THR A 81 26.66 -98.29 6.79
CA THR A 81 27.16 -96.90 6.80
C THR A 81 26.29 -95.97 5.97
N LEU A 82 25.80 -96.42 4.81
CA LEU A 82 24.85 -95.65 3.98
C LEU A 82 23.52 -95.43 4.71
N LEU A 83 22.99 -96.44 5.42
CA LEU A 83 21.77 -96.29 6.23
C LEU A 83 21.96 -95.35 7.43
N GLU A 84 23.16 -95.28 8.01
CA GLU A 84 23.54 -94.31 9.04
C GLU A 84 23.64 -92.88 8.45
N ALA A 85 24.13 -92.75 7.22
CA ALA A 85 24.12 -91.49 6.48
C ALA A 85 22.68 -91.03 6.17
N VAL A 86 21.77 -91.95 5.82
CA VAL A 86 20.33 -91.66 5.68
C VAL A 86 19.77 -91.10 6.98
N GLN A 87 20.07 -91.74 8.11
CA GLN A 87 19.58 -91.30 9.43
C GLN A 87 20.08 -89.88 9.75
N THR A 88 21.39 -89.63 9.56
CA THR A 88 21.99 -88.29 9.74
C THR A 88 21.32 -87.24 8.86
N ASN A 89 21.04 -87.57 7.59
CA ASN A 89 20.40 -86.64 6.67
C ASN A 89 18.93 -86.36 7.03
N ARG A 90 18.22 -87.36 7.57
CA ARG A 90 16.86 -87.19 8.11
C ARG A 90 16.83 -86.31 9.36
N GLU A 91 17.84 -86.40 10.22
CA GLU A 91 17.97 -85.49 11.37
C GLU A 91 18.16 -84.04 10.92
N LYS A 92 18.95 -83.82 9.86
CA LYS A 92 19.08 -82.49 9.22
C LYS A 92 17.76 -82.02 8.62
N ALA A 93 17.01 -82.90 7.94
CA ALA A 93 15.68 -82.58 7.43
C ALA A 93 14.71 -82.17 8.55
N HIS A 94 14.71 -82.90 9.67
CA HIS A 94 13.90 -82.57 10.85
C HIS A 94 14.32 -81.21 11.48
N GLN A 95 15.61 -80.85 11.44
CA GLN A 95 16.06 -79.50 11.84
C GLN A 95 15.55 -78.40 10.91
N VAL A 96 15.42 -78.69 9.61
CA VAL A 96 14.80 -77.77 8.65
C VAL A 96 13.32 -77.61 8.96
N ASP A 97 12.59 -78.70 9.24
CA ASP A 97 11.17 -78.66 9.58
C ASP A 97 10.91 -77.83 10.84
N SER A 98 11.71 -78.02 11.89
CA SER A 98 11.61 -77.21 13.12
C SER A 98 11.93 -75.73 12.88
N SER A 99 12.91 -75.44 12.01
CA SER A 99 13.25 -74.08 11.61
C SER A 99 12.13 -73.42 10.79
N ILE A 100 11.44 -74.19 9.95
CA ILE A 100 10.28 -73.70 9.21
C ILE A 100 9.15 -73.33 10.17
N HIS A 101 8.82 -74.20 11.13
CA HIS A 101 7.81 -73.90 12.16
C HIS A 101 8.08 -72.60 12.93
N ALA A 102 9.35 -72.30 13.22
CA ALA A 102 9.73 -71.06 13.90
C ALA A 102 9.46 -69.80 13.05
N VAL A 103 9.44 -69.93 11.72
CA VAL A 103 9.22 -68.82 10.77
C VAL A 103 7.75 -68.73 10.33
N LEU A 104 6.97 -69.82 10.39
CA LEU A 104 5.57 -69.86 9.98
C LEU A 104 4.64 -69.11 10.96
N ARG A 105 4.31 -67.86 10.61
CA ARG A 105 3.41 -67.01 11.43
C ARG A 105 1.94 -67.14 11.04
N THR A 106 1.64 -67.33 9.77
CA THR A 106 0.28 -67.32 9.22
C THR A 106 -0.40 -68.68 9.34
N TYR A 107 -1.73 -68.69 9.53
CA TYR A 107 -2.53 -69.92 9.52
C TYR A 107 -2.40 -70.66 8.18
N GLY A 108 -2.47 -69.94 7.06
CA GLY A 108 -2.33 -70.53 5.72
C GLY A 108 -0.95 -71.18 5.49
N ALA A 109 0.10 -70.61 6.04
CA ALA A 109 1.46 -71.13 5.92
C ALA A 109 1.63 -72.46 6.68
N ARG A 110 1.05 -72.54 7.88
CA ARG A 110 1.02 -73.77 8.68
C ARG A 110 0.19 -74.87 8.02
N ALA A 111 -0.97 -74.53 7.47
CA ALA A 111 -1.82 -75.48 6.75
C ALA A 111 -1.16 -76.02 5.47
N ALA A 112 -0.39 -75.18 4.76
CA ALA A 112 0.39 -75.64 3.61
C ALA A 112 1.50 -76.61 4.03
N PHE A 113 2.19 -76.32 5.14
CA PHE A 113 3.31 -77.13 5.64
C PHE A 113 2.88 -78.49 6.23
N SER A 114 1.69 -78.60 6.82
CA SER A 114 1.22 -79.87 7.42
C SER A 114 1.13 -81.03 6.40
N SER A 115 0.98 -80.71 5.11
CA SER A 115 1.02 -81.72 4.04
C SER A 115 2.41 -82.36 3.88
N VAL A 116 3.48 -81.59 4.11
CA VAL A 116 4.88 -82.04 4.10
C VAL A 116 5.14 -82.94 5.30
N GLU A 117 4.72 -82.51 6.49
CA GLU A 117 4.88 -83.28 7.74
C GLU A 117 4.24 -84.66 7.62
N PHE A 118 2.99 -84.71 7.15
CA PHE A 118 2.27 -85.97 6.96
C PHE A 118 2.98 -86.91 5.98
N ALA A 119 3.49 -86.40 4.86
CA ALA A 119 4.21 -87.20 3.88
C ALA A 119 5.56 -87.70 4.43
N CYS A 120 6.28 -86.88 5.19
CA CYS A 120 7.55 -87.25 5.84
C CYS A 120 7.36 -88.32 6.91
N ASP A 121 6.26 -88.28 7.67
CA ASP A 121 5.93 -89.28 8.70
C ASP A 121 5.61 -90.65 8.09
N GLU A 122 4.82 -90.70 7.01
CA GLU A 122 4.51 -91.94 6.28
C GLU A 122 5.79 -92.59 5.72
N PHE A 123 6.59 -91.81 5.00
CA PHE A 123 7.90 -92.26 4.50
C PHE A 123 8.80 -92.75 5.64
N GLY A 124 8.74 -92.06 6.79
CA GLY A 124 9.53 -92.37 7.96
C GLY A 124 9.26 -93.77 8.52
N ARG A 125 7.99 -94.16 8.55
CA ARG A 125 7.51 -95.48 8.98
C ARG A 125 8.00 -96.58 8.05
N ASP A 126 7.82 -96.40 6.75
CA ASP A 126 8.16 -97.43 5.75
C ASP A 126 9.68 -97.59 5.61
N PHE A 127 10.45 -96.51 5.76
CA PHE A 127 11.90 -96.59 5.85
C PHE A 127 12.38 -97.42 7.06
N GLY A 128 11.70 -97.34 8.20
CA GLY A 128 12.04 -98.15 9.37
C GLY A 128 11.95 -99.65 9.08
N ILE A 129 10.90 -100.06 8.38
CA ILE A 129 10.68 -101.44 7.92
C ILE A 129 11.76 -101.82 6.88
N PHE A 130 12.04 -100.93 5.92
CA PHE A 130 13.11 -101.15 4.92
C PHE A 130 14.48 -101.40 5.57
N LYS A 131 14.86 -100.55 6.53
CA LYS A 131 16.12 -100.66 7.27
C LYS A 131 16.23 -102.00 7.99
N GLU A 132 15.16 -102.43 8.67
CA GLU A 132 15.09 -103.72 9.36
C GLU A 132 15.25 -104.91 8.39
N ARG A 133 14.56 -104.88 7.25
CA ARG A 133 14.62 -105.94 6.23
C ARG A 133 15.98 -106.03 5.54
N LEU A 134 16.60 -104.88 5.24
CA LEU A 134 17.90 -104.84 4.58
C LEU A 134 19.02 -105.34 5.52
N LEU A 135 19.03 -104.91 6.79
CA LEU A 135 20.05 -105.32 7.77
C LEU A 135 19.91 -106.78 8.23
N SER A 136 18.72 -107.36 8.15
CA SER A 136 18.46 -108.78 8.44
C SER A 136 18.76 -109.72 7.26
N GLY A 137 19.37 -109.22 6.18
CA GLY A 137 19.74 -110.01 5.00
C GLY A 137 18.57 -110.32 4.05
N ARG A 138 17.35 -109.85 4.33
CA ARG A 138 16.15 -110.06 3.49
C ARG A 138 16.08 -109.04 2.35
N ARG A 139 17.11 -109.00 1.52
CA ARG A 139 17.28 -107.96 0.49
C ARG A 139 16.20 -107.98 -0.60
N ALA A 140 15.71 -109.16 -0.98
CA ALA A 140 14.63 -109.29 -1.96
C ALA A 140 13.30 -108.69 -1.47
N GLU A 141 13.00 -108.84 -0.17
CA GLU A 141 11.83 -108.20 0.46
C GLU A 141 12.03 -106.69 0.56
N ALA A 142 13.23 -106.23 0.96
CA ALA A 142 13.58 -104.82 0.99
C ALA A 142 13.45 -104.15 -0.40
N ALA A 143 13.84 -104.85 -1.47
CA ALA A 143 13.70 -104.38 -2.85
C ALA A 143 12.23 -104.24 -3.29
N ARG A 144 11.36 -105.17 -2.87
CA ARG A 144 9.91 -105.06 -3.11
C ARG A 144 9.31 -103.88 -2.36
N LEU A 145 9.66 -103.72 -1.08
CA LEU A 145 9.20 -102.59 -0.28
C LEU A 145 9.62 -101.24 -0.87
N VAL A 146 10.83 -101.16 -1.46
CA VAL A 146 11.25 -99.94 -2.17
C VAL A 146 10.33 -99.61 -3.34
N ARG A 147 9.93 -100.61 -4.13
CA ARG A 147 9.04 -100.43 -5.27
C ARG A 147 7.63 -100.06 -4.84
N ASP A 148 7.09 -100.77 -3.86
CA ASP A 148 5.66 -100.77 -3.54
C ASP A 148 5.29 -99.65 -2.55
N ALA A 149 6.24 -99.20 -1.71
CA ALA A 149 6.00 -98.21 -0.66
C ALA A 149 6.95 -97.00 -0.76
N ILE A 150 8.27 -97.22 -0.68
CA ILE A 150 9.26 -96.11 -0.55
C ILE A 150 9.26 -95.18 -1.78
N LEU A 151 9.17 -95.72 -3.00
CA LEU A 151 9.15 -94.89 -4.22
C LEU A 151 7.87 -94.04 -4.34
N PRO A 152 6.65 -94.59 -4.13
CA PRO A 152 5.43 -93.80 -3.99
C PRO A 152 5.52 -92.73 -2.89
N ASP A 153 5.97 -93.08 -1.70
CA ASP A 153 6.07 -92.15 -0.56
C ASP A 153 7.04 -91.02 -0.85
N ARG A 154 8.19 -91.34 -1.45
CA ARG A 154 9.14 -90.33 -1.92
C ARG A 154 8.49 -89.33 -2.87
N ARG A 155 7.70 -89.80 -3.85
CA ARG A 155 7.01 -88.90 -4.79
C ARG A 155 6.02 -88.01 -4.06
N ARG A 156 5.34 -88.53 -3.03
CA ARG A 156 4.42 -87.74 -2.19
C ARG A 156 5.17 -86.68 -1.38
N VAL A 157 6.30 -87.02 -0.75
CA VAL A 157 7.17 -86.06 -0.05
C VAL A 157 7.66 -84.96 -1.01
N GLN A 158 8.14 -85.35 -2.19
CA GLN A 158 8.62 -84.39 -3.20
C GLN A 158 7.50 -83.46 -3.68
N ALA A 159 6.31 -84.01 -3.96
CA ALA A 159 5.15 -83.24 -4.37
C ALA A 159 4.71 -82.26 -3.26
N ALA A 160 4.67 -82.71 -2.00
CA ALA A 160 4.31 -81.87 -0.86
C ALA A 160 5.28 -80.67 -0.70
N TRP A 161 6.59 -80.92 -0.80
CA TRP A 161 7.59 -79.84 -0.78
C TRP A 161 7.43 -78.86 -1.97
N GLN A 162 7.16 -79.38 -3.17
CA GLN A 162 6.92 -78.54 -4.36
C GLN A 162 5.64 -77.70 -4.22
N ASP A 163 4.58 -78.28 -3.68
CA ASP A 163 3.32 -77.59 -3.42
C ASP A 163 3.52 -76.48 -2.39
N PHE A 164 4.28 -76.74 -1.32
CA PHE A 164 4.65 -75.74 -0.32
C PHE A 164 5.46 -74.57 -0.91
N VAL A 165 6.47 -74.87 -1.74
CA VAL A 165 7.26 -73.85 -2.48
C VAL A 165 6.37 -73.04 -3.43
N SER A 166 5.47 -73.69 -4.17
CA SER A 166 4.55 -73.02 -5.10
C SER A 166 3.54 -72.12 -4.38
N TRP A 167 3.08 -72.55 -3.19
CA TRP A 167 2.22 -71.77 -2.32
C TRP A 167 2.93 -70.49 -1.85
N HIS A 168 4.17 -70.60 -1.36
CA HIS A 168 4.98 -69.44 -0.97
C HIS A 168 5.24 -68.50 -2.16
N HIS A 169 5.50 -69.04 -3.36
CA HIS A 169 5.69 -68.22 -4.55
C HIS A 169 4.43 -67.39 -4.88
N ARG A 170 3.23 -67.99 -4.79
CA ARG A 170 1.96 -67.27 -4.96
C ARG A 170 1.76 -66.20 -3.89
N GLU A 171 2.04 -66.51 -2.62
CA GLU A 171 1.96 -65.52 -1.55
C GLU A 171 2.89 -64.33 -1.78
N ILE A 172 4.15 -64.56 -2.20
CA ILE A 172 5.09 -63.48 -2.55
C ILE A 172 4.53 -62.62 -3.69
N GLN A 173 3.99 -63.22 -4.75
CA GLN A 173 3.40 -62.46 -5.86
C GLN A 173 2.20 -61.62 -5.41
N THR A 174 1.31 -62.18 -4.58
CA THR A 174 0.17 -61.41 -4.05
C THR A 174 0.62 -60.30 -3.10
N ALA A 175 1.65 -60.53 -2.29
CA ALA A 175 2.24 -59.50 -1.43
C ALA A 175 2.90 -58.39 -2.26
N ALA A 176 3.59 -58.73 -3.35
CA ALA A 176 4.17 -57.76 -4.29
C ALA A 176 3.09 -56.92 -5.00
N ALA A 177 2.00 -57.55 -5.46
CA ALA A 177 0.86 -56.85 -6.04
C ALA A 177 0.21 -55.87 -5.04
N ARG A 178 -0.04 -56.33 -3.80
CA ARG A 178 -0.55 -55.46 -2.72
C ARG A 178 0.39 -54.30 -2.43
N ALA A 179 1.71 -54.52 -2.44
CA ALA A 179 2.70 -53.46 -2.23
C ALA A 179 2.68 -52.43 -3.38
N ALA A 180 2.53 -52.88 -4.63
CA ALA A 180 2.39 -52.00 -5.79
C ALA A 180 1.12 -51.14 -5.70
N ASP A 181 -0.02 -51.74 -5.31
CA ASP A 181 -1.27 -51.01 -5.10
C ASP A 181 -1.16 -49.99 -3.96
N GLN A 182 -0.53 -50.38 -2.84
CA GLN A 182 -0.26 -49.46 -1.73
C GLN A 182 0.63 -48.30 -2.15
N TYR A 183 1.65 -48.55 -2.98
CA TYR A 183 2.51 -47.51 -3.52
C TYR A 183 1.75 -46.57 -4.47
N ALA A 184 0.91 -47.11 -5.36
CA ALA A 184 0.08 -46.31 -6.26
C ALA A 184 -0.91 -45.44 -5.48
N ALA A 185 -1.55 -45.99 -4.46
CA ALA A 185 -2.44 -45.24 -3.56
C ALA A 185 -1.68 -44.15 -2.79
N ALA A 186 -0.51 -44.46 -2.22
CA ALA A 186 0.34 -43.49 -1.54
C ALA A 186 0.76 -42.35 -2.47
N ARG A 187 1.16 -42.67 -3.71
CA ARG A 187 1.51 -41.67 -4.73
C ARG A 187 0.31 -40.79 -5.07
N ARG A 188 -0.88 -41.37 -5.26
CA ARG A 188 -2.11 -40.61 -5.53
C ARG A 188 -2.44 -39.67 -4.37
N ASP A 189 -2.38 -40.14 -3.14
CA ASP A 189 -2.66 -39.35 -1.94
C ASP A 189 -1.67 -38.16 -1.83
N VAL A 190 -0.37 -38.41 -2.05
CA VAL A 190 0.66 -37.34 -2.08
C VAL A 190 0.40 -36.34 -3.20
N LEU A 191 0.06 -36.79 -4.42
CA LEU A 191 -0.28 -35.89 -5.53
C LEU A 191 -1.51 -35.03 -5.23
N LEU A 192 -2.56 -35.59 -4.63
CA LEU A 192 -3.75 -34.84 -4.21
C LEU A 192 -3.38 -33.80 -3.15
N ALA A 193 -2.54 -34.15 -2.18
CA ALA A 193 -2.07 -33.21 -1.17
C ALA A 193 -1.22 -32.08 -1.79
N VAL A 194 -0.36 -32.38 -2.78
CA VAL A 194 0.42 -31.37 -3.52
C VAL A 194 -0.50 -30.42 -4.30
N VAL A 195 -1.51 -30.95 -5.02
CA VAL A 195 -2.46 -30.12 -5.77
C VAL A 195 -3.27 -29.24 -4.81
N PHE A 196 -3.74 -29.79 -3.69
CA PHE A 196 -4.44 -29.02 -2.67
C PHE A 196 -3.57 -27.91 -2.08
N ALA A 197 -2.31 -28.21 -1.74
CA ALA A 197 -1.34 -27.22 -1.26
C ALA A 197 -1.11 -26.11 -2.31
N ALA A 198 -0.96 -26.47 -3.59
CA ALA A 198 -0.78 -25.51 -4.67
C ALA A 198 -1.99 -24.56 -4.83
N VAL A 199 -3.21 -25.10 -4.78
CA VAL A 199 -4.46 -24.30 -4.83
C VAL A 199 -4.56 -23.38 -3.61
N ALA A 200 -4.24 -23.88 -2.41
CA ALA A 200 -4.25 -23.08 -1.19
C ALA A 200 -3.22 -21.93 -1.24
N CYS A 201 -2.01 -22.17 -1.77
CA CYS A 201 -1.00 -21.16 -2.01
C CYS A 201 -1.46 -20.10 -3.02
N ALA A 202 -2.06 -20.53 -4.15
CA ALA A 202 -2.60 -19.62 -5.15
C ALA A 202 -3.73 -18.74 -4.57
N ALA A 203 -4.64 -19.34 -3.80
CA ALA A 203 -5.70 -18.61 -3.10
C ALA A 203 -5.15 -17.59 -2.10
N ALA A 204 -4.12 -17.96 -1.32
CA ALA A 204 -3.44 -17.03 -0.41
C ALA A 204 -2.78 -15.87 -1.17
N GLY A 205 -2.14 -16.13 -2.31
CA GLY A 205 -1.54 -15.10 -3.17
C GLY A 205 -2.57 -14.13 -3.77
N ILE A 206 -3.69 -14.65 -4.27
CA ILE A 206 -4.81 -13.83 -4.76
C ILE A 206 -5.37 -12.97 -3.62
N PHE A 207 -5.64 -13.59 -2.46
CA PHE A 207 -6.11 -12.90 -1.26
C PHE A 207 -5.16 -11.76 -0.86
N MET A 208 -3.84 -12.01 -0.89
CA MET A 208 -2.82 -11.01 -0.56
C MET A 208 -2.79 -9.85 -1.56
N THR A 209 -2.90 -10.16 -2.85
CA THR A 209 -2.93 -9.15 -3.92
C THR A 209 -4.14 -8.22 -3.75
N THR A 210 -5.31 -8.78 -3.43
CA THR A 210 -6.54 -7.99 -3.23
C THR A 210 -6.59 -7.27 -1.88
N SER A 211 -5.98 -7.84 -0.85
CA SER A 211 -6.06 -7.31 0.51
C SER A 211 -4.96 -6.29 0.81
N VAL A 212 -3.79 -6.37 0.17
CA VAL A 212 -2.64 -5.48 0.45
C VAL A 212 -2.22 -4.70 -0.79
N VAL A 213 -1.85 -5.39 -1.88
CA VAL A 213 -1.21 -4.76 -3.05
C VAL A 213 -2.15 -3.76 -3.72
N ARG A 214 -3.40 -4.13 -4.00
CA ARG A 214 -4.37 -3.24 -4.68
C ARG A 214 -4.66 -1.95 -3.87
N PRO A 215 -4.98 -2.00 -2.56
CA PRO A 215 -5.20 -0.79 -1.75
C PRO A 215 -3.98 0.10 -1.61
N VAL A 216 -2.80 -0.48 -1.38
CA VAL A 216 -1.55 0.29 -1.30
C VAL A 216 -1.26 0.97 -2.64
N SER A 217 -1.44 0.27 -3.76
CA SER A 217 -1.34 0.85 -5.09
C SER A 217 -2.34 2.00 -5.31
N SER A 218 -3.57 1.87 -4.79
CA SER A 218 -4.56 2.94 -4.83
C SER A 218 -4.12 4.17 -4.03
N ALA A 219 -3.56 3.98 -2.83
CA ALA A 219 -3.02 5.06 -2.01
C ALA A 219 -1.85 5.77 -2.70
N VAL A 220 -0.93 5.01 -3.32
CA VAL A 220 0.17 5.56 -4.11
C VAL A 220 -0.34 6.38 -5.29
N ARG A 221 -1.34 5.87 -6.04
CA ARG A 221 -1.97 6.63 -7.14
C ARG A 221 -2.63 7.91 -6.65
N ALA A 222 -3.29 7.89 -5.50
CA ALA A 222 -3.87 9.08 -4.90
C ALA A 222 -2.79 10.13 -4.58
N ALA A 223 -1.70 9.71 -3.92
CA ALA A 223 -0.58 10.61 -3.61
C ALA A 223 0.08 11.18 -4.89
N GLN A 224 0.24 10.37 -5.94
CA GLN A 224 0.77 10.83 -7.23
C GLN A 224 -0.13 11.87 -7.91
N ARG A 225 -1.45 11.76 -7.78
CA ARG A 225 -2.39 12.76 -8.31
C ARG A 225 -2.30 14.09 -7.55
N ILE A 226 -2.28 14.03 -6.22
CA ILE A 226 -2.07 15.21 -5.37
C ILE A 226 -0.75 15.90 -5.75
N ALA A 227 0.33 15.14 -5.93
CA ALA A 227 1.63 15.67 -6.34
C ALA A 227 1.62 16.33 -7.73
N ARG A 228 0.71 15.92 -8.62
CA ARG A 228 0.50 16.53 -9.95
C ARG A 228 -0.51 17.67 -9.93
N GLY A 229 -1.07 18.01 -8.76
CA GLY A 229 -2.05 19.09 -8.60
C GLY A 229 -3.51 18.68 -8.84
N ASP A 230 -3.80 17.39 -9.10
CA ASP A 230 -5.19 16.92 -9.26
C ASP A 230 -5.80 16.55 -7.89
N LEU A 231 -6.72 17.39 -7.43
CA LEU A 231 -7.43 17.28 -6.14
C LEU A 231 -8.93 17.00 -6.34
N ARG A 232 -9.37 16.63 -7.56
CA ARG A 232 -10.80 16.51 -7.90
C ARG A 232 -11.48 15.32 -7.22
N GLU A 233 -10.76 14.22 -7.01
CA GLU A 233 -11.31 12.98 -6.46
C GLU A 233 -10.91 12.80 -4.99
N GLN A 234 -11.89 12.50 -4.14
CA GLN A 234 -11.62 12.23 -2.73
C GLN A 234 -10.98 10.87 -2.53
N VAL A 235 -9.99 10.82 -1.63
CA VAL A 235 -9.39 9.56 -1.20
C VAL A 235 -10.36 8.85 -0.28
N ALA A 236 -11.08 7.86 -0.80
CA ALA A 236 -12.03 7.07 -0.02
C ALA A 236 -11.30 6.17 1.00
N VAL A 237 -11.61 6.35 2.28
CA VAL A 237 -11.19 5.46 3.35
C VAL A 237 -12.14 4.27 3.37
N THR A 238 -11.73 3.17 2.76
CA THR A 238 -12.60 1.98 2.60
C THR A 238 -12.42 0.95 3.71
N ARG A 239 -11.47 1.19 4.63
CA ARG A 239 -10.97 0.19 5.58
C ARG A 239 -10.61 0.81 6.92
N ALA A 240 -10.58 -0.03 7.96
CA ALA A 240 -10.24 0.34 9.33
C ALA A 240 -8.93 -0.28 9.82
N ASP A 241 -8.10 -0.81 8.91
CA ASP A 241 -6.76 -1.35 9.19
C ASP A 241 -5.68 -0.28 8.95
N GLU A 242 -4.39 -0.66 9.06
CA GLU A 242 -3.26 0.24 8.86
C GLU A 242 -3.24 0.88 7.46
N ILE A 243 -3.76 0.17 6.44
CA ILE A 243 -3.93 0.73 5.09
C ILE A 243 -5.07 1.77 5.09
N GLY A 244 -6.14 1.51 5.84
CA GLY A 244 -7.19 2.51 6.10
C GLY A 244 -6.67 3.77 6.79
N VAL A 245 -5.79 3.61 7.79
CA VAL A 245 -5.11 4.75 8.46
C VAL A 245 -4.26 5.54 7.45
N LEU A 246 -3.49 4.85 6.60
CA LEU A 246 -2.73 5.49 5.52
C LEU A 246 -3.65 6.25 4.54
N GLN A 247 -4.76 5.63 4.10
CA GLN A 247 -5.75 6.29 3.24
C GLN A 247 -6.34 7.53 3.90
N GLY A 248 -6.68 7.45 5.19
CA GLY A 248 -7.20 8.57 5.98
C GLY A 248 -6.19 9.72 6.11
N ALA A 249 -4.91 9.40 6.31
CA ALA A 249 -3.86 10.42 6.35
C ALA A 249 -3.71 11.16 5.01
N ILE A 250 -3.76 10.45 3.88
CA ILE A 250 -3.72 11.07 2.54
C ILE A 250 -4.99 11.90 2.29
N ALA A 251 -6.17 11.42 2.70
CA ALA A 251 -7.42 12.15 2.58
C ALA A 251 -7.39 13.47 3.36
N MET A 252 -6.90 13.43 4.61
CA MET A 252 -6.74 14.62 5.45
C MET A 252 -5.74 15.62 4.84
N MET A 253 -4.64 15.15 4.26
CA MET A 253 -3.67 15.99 3.55
C MET A 253 -4.31 16.69 2.34
N SER A 254 -5.05 15.94 1.52
CA SER A 254 -5.77 16.47 0.36
C SER A 254 -6.78 17.55 0.76
N ALA A 255 -7.58 17.29 1.80
CA ALA A 255 -8.58 18.23 2.30
C ALA A 255 -7.95 19.53 2.84
N ARG A 256 -6.82 19.43 3.55
CA ARG A 256 -6.08 20.62 4.02
C ARG A 256 -5.50 21.44 2.87
N LEU A 257 -4.94 20.77 1.85
CA LEU A 257 -4.44 21.46 0.65
C LEU A 257 -5.58 22.19 -0.08
N GLU A 258 -6.71 21.53 -0.28
CA GLU A 258 -7.91 22.14 -0.87
C GLU A 258 -8.38 23.38 -0.09
N ALA A 259 -8.44 23.30 1.24
CA ALA A 259 -8.84 24.42 2.10
C ALA A 259 -7.88 25.61 1.95
N VAL A 260 -6.56 25.37 1.99
CA VAL A 260 -5.54 26.43 1.81
C VAL A 260 -5.61 27.04 0.41
N LEU A 261 -5.78 26.23 -0.64
CA LEU A 261 -5.91 26.74 -2.01
C LEU A 261 -7.17 27.59 -2.19
N SER A 262 -8.29 27.19 -1.57
CA SER A 262 -9.53 27.96 -1.57
C SER A 262 -9.36 29.31 -0.85
N GLU A 263 -8.65 29.33 0.28
CA GLU A 263 -8.34 30.56 1.01
C GLU A 263 -7.45 31.50 0.19
N ILE A 264 -6.43 30.97 -0.49
CA ILE A 264 -5.57 31.76 -1.36
C ILE A 264 -6.36 32.32 -2.56
N LYS A 265 -7.24 31.53 -3.19
CA LYS A 265 -8.11 32.02 -4.29
C LYS A 265 -9.01 33.16 -3.83
N ARG A 266 -9.62 33.01 -2.65
CA ARG A 266 -10.47 34.06 -2.05
C ARG A 266 -9.66 35.32 -1.76
N GLY A 267 -8.51 35.20 -1.10
CA GLY A 267 -7.63 36.35 -0.81
C GLY A 267 -7.12 37.05 -2.08
N ALA A 268 -6.78 36.30 -3.13
CA ALA A 268 -6.41 36.88 -4.42
C ALA A 268 -7.57 37.65 -5.07
N HIS A 269 -8.80 37.16 -4.95
CA HIS A 269 -9.98 37.86 -5.43
C HIS A 269 -10.24 39.15 -4.63
N GLU A 270 -10.17 39.09 -3.30
CA GLU A 270 -10.28 40.24 -2.41
C GLU A 270 -9.22 41.31 -2.73
N PHE A 271 -7.96 40.93 -2.96
CA PHE A 271 -6.91 41.86 -3.37
C PHE A 271 -7.16 42.49 -4.74
N ALA A 272 -7.71 41.74 -5.70
CA ALA A 272 -8.05 42.28 -7.01
C ALA A 272 -9.13 43.37 -6.88
N THR A 273 -10.21 43.09 -6.15
CA THR A 273 -11.31 44.04 -5.90
C THR A 273 -10.83 45.27 -5.12
N ALA A 274 -10.02 45.09 -4.07
CA ALA A 274 -9.46 46.20 -3.31
C ALA A 274 -8.52 47.07 -4.17
N SER A 275 -7.75 46.45 -5.08
CA SER A 275 -6.89 47.19 -6.01
C SER A 275 -7.71 48.04 -6.98
N GLU A 276 -8.83 47.53 -7.49
CA GLU A 276 -9.74 48.29 -8.36
C GLU A 276 -10.32 49.51 -7.62
N GLN A 277 -10.77 49.33 -6.37
CA GLN A 277 -11.26 50.43 -5.54
C GLN A 277 -10.19 51.49 -5.24
N ILE A 278 -8.95 51.07 -4.96
CA ILE A 278 -7.84 52.02 -4.73
C ILE A 278 -7.52 52.80 -6.02
N GLN A 279 -7.56 52.16 -7.19
CA GLN A 279 -7.35 52.84 -8.46
C GLN A 279 -8.45 53.86 -8.76
N GLU A 280 -9.71 53.54 -8.43
CA GLU A 280 -10.84 54.47 -8.55
C GLU A 280 -10.69 55.67 -7.61
N ASN A 281 -10.37 55.42 -6.33
CA ASN A 281 -10.11 56.49 -5.35
C ASN A 281 -8.91 57.37 -5.75
N ALA A 282 -7.84 56.78 -6.28
CA ALA A 282 -6.70 57.52 -6.78
C ALA A 282 -7.07 58.42 -7.98
N ARG A 283 -7.90 57.93 -8.90
CA ARG A 283 -8.43 58.75 -10.02
C ARG A 283 -9.30 59.88 -9.52
N TRP A 284 -10.22 59.59 -8.60
CA TRP A 284 -11.07 60.60 -7.97
C TRP A 284 -10.25 61.69 -7.28
N LEU A 285 -9.19 61.30 -6.56
CA LEU A 285 -8.29 62.25 -5.90
C LEU A 285 -7.52 63.09 -6.91
N LEU A 286 -7.02 62.52 -8.02
CA LEU A 286 -6.37 63.26 -9.09
C LEU A 286 -7.31 64.27 -9.76
N GLU A 287 -8.55 63.87 -10.03
CA GLU A 287 -9.57 64.73 -10.64
C GLU A 287 -9.89 65.93 -9.74
N HIS A 288 -10.19 65.68 -8.46
CA HIS A 288 -10.43 66.74 -7.48
C HIS A 288 -9.22 67.64 -7.27
N THR A 289 -8.01 67.06 -7.23
CA THR A 289 -6.76 67.80 -7.12
C THR A 289 -6.52 68.70 -8.32
N SER A 290 -6.83 68.23 -9.54
CA SER A 290 -6.73 69.03 -10.76
C SER A 290 -7.69 70.22 -10.75
N VAL A 291 -8.93 70.00 -10.29
CA VAL A 291 -9.90 71.09 -10.10
C VAL A 291 -9.38 72.08 -9.05
N GLN A 292 -8.86 71.59 -7.93
CA GLN A 292 -8.33 72.41 -6.85
C GLN A 292 -7.14 73.27 -7.30
N ALA A 293 -6.18 72.69 -8.04
CA ALA A 293 -5.06 73.43 -8.61
C ALA A 293 -5.53 74.51 -9.61
N SER A 294 -6.52 74.20 -10.46
CA SER A 294 -7.12 75.18 -11.37
C SER A 294 -7.78 76.33 -10.60
N THR A 295 -8.56 76.03 -9.57
CA THR A 295 -9.20 77.07 -8.74
C THR A 295 -8.18 77.91 -7.96
N ALA A 296 -7.09 77.31 -7.50
CA ALA A 296 -6.00 78.03 -6.85
C ALA A 296 -5.31 78.99 -7.84
N SER A 297 -5.04 78.54 -9.07
CA SER A 297 -4.48 79.38 -10.13
C SER A 297 -5.38 80.58 -10.47
N GLU A 298 -6.70 80.35 -10.57
CA GLU A 298 -7.69 81.41 -10.79
C GLU A 298 -7.78 82.38 -9.59
N MET A 299 -7.68 81.87 -8.35
CA MET A 299 -7.58 82.72 -7.15
C MET A 299 -6.33 83.59 -7.16
N VAL A 300 -5.16 83.06 -7.54
CA VAL A 300 -3.94 83.88 -7.67
C VAL A 300 -4.16 85.02 -8.67
N ALA A 301 -4.80 84.75 -9.81
CA ALA A 301 -5.10 85.78 -10.80
C ALA A 301 -6.05 86.87 -10.26
N THR A 302 -7.11 86.47 -9.55
CA THR A 302 -8.04 87.43 -8.93
C THR A 302 -7.38 88.22 -7.79
N LEU A 303 -6.52 87.60 -6.98
CA LEU A 303 -5.72 88.29 -5.95
C LEU A 303 -4.74 89.30 -6.55
N HIS A 304 -4.11 88.99 -7.68
CA HIS A 304 -3.27 89.95 -8.40
C HIS A 304 -4.08 91.17 -8.87
N LEU A 305 -5.28 90.96 -9.40
CA LEU A 305 -6.19 92.05 -9.78
C LEU A 305 -6.63 92.88 -8.56
N MET A 306 -6.96 92.24 -7.44
CA MET A 306 -7.34 92.91 -6.19
C MET A 306 -6.17 93.69 -5.58
N GLY A 307 -4.97 93.11 -5.56
CA GLY A 307 -3.75 93.78 -5.11
C GLY A 307 -3.43 95.01 -5.96
N ALA A 308 -3.55 94.89 -7.28
CA ALA A 308 -3.38 96.03 -8.20
C ALA A 308 -4.44 97.11 -7.98
N ALA A 309 -5.70 96.73 -7.73
CA ALA A 309 -6.77 97.68 -7.41
C ALA A 309 -6.52 98.40 -6.08
N SER A 310 -6.07 97.68 -5.05
CA SER A 310 -5.75 98.26 -3.74
C SER A 310 -4.54 99.19 -3.80
N ALA A 311 -3.48 98.81 -4.54
CA ALA A 311 -2.32 99.65 -4.77
C ALA A 311 -2.70 100.96 -5.48
N ARG A 312 -3.57 100.90 -6.50
CA ARG A 312 -4.09 102.10 -7.16
C ARG A 312 -4.91 102.99 -6.22
N ALA A 313 -5.72 102.40 -5.34
CA ALA A 313 -6.49 103.15 -4.35
C ALA A 313 -5.57 103.88 -3.35
N LEU A 314 -4.52 103.19 -2.88
CA LEU A 314 -3.51 103.76 -1.98
C LEU A 314 -2.72 104.90 -2.64
N ASP A 315 -2.30 104.71 -3.89
CA ASP A 315 -1.56 105.71 -4.65
C ASP A 315 -2.42 106.94 -4.97
N SER A 316 -3.68 106.74 -5.32
CA SER A 316 -4.66 107.81 -5.50
C SER A 316 -4.88 108.60 -4.20
N ALA A 317 -5.02 107.91 -3.06
CA ALA A 317 -5.19 108.55 -1.76
C ALA A 317 -3.94 109.32 -1.31
N ARG A 318 -2.74 108.80 -1.61
CA ARG A 318 -1.47 109.48 -1.34
C ARG A 318 -1.25 110.68 -2.26
N GLY A 319 -1.60 110.58 -3.54
CA GLY A 319 -1.49 111.66 -4.52
C GLY A 319 -2.47 112.82 -4.26
N LEU A 320 -3.68 112.52 -3.77
CA LEU A 320 -4.69 113.52 -3.40
C LEU A 320 -4.36 114.28 -2.11
N ARG A 321 -3.59 113.66 -1.20
CA ARG A 321 -3.24 114.22 0.11
C ARG A 321 -2.47 115.55 0.05
N PRO A 322 -1.37 115.70 -0.70
CA PRO A 322 -0.69 116.99 -0.82
C PRO A 322 -1.58 118.05 -1.48
N LEU A 323 -2.41 117.67 -2.46
CA LEU A 323 -3.35 118.59 -3.11
C LEU A 323 -4.40 119.13 -2.14
N LEU A 324 -4.91 118.30 -1.22
CA LEU A 324 -5.83 118.69 -0.15
C LEU A 324 -5.15 119.56 0.92
N CYS A 325 -3.91 119.24 1.29
CA CYS A 325 -3.13 120.08 2.21
C CYS A 325 -2.85 121.46 1.60
N ASP A 326 -2.54 121.52 0.31
CA ASP A 326 -2.28 122.76 -0.42
C ASP A 326 -3.56 123.61 -0.56
N THR A 327 -4.70 123.00 -0.92
CA THR A 327 -6.01 123.70 -0.92
C THR A 327 -6.48 124.11 0.47
N GLY A 328 -6.15 123.37 1.52
CA GLY A 328 -6.41 123.76 2.91
C GLY A 328 -5.55 124.93 3.38
N ALA A 329 -4.27 124.97 2.98
CA ALA A 329 -3.39 126.09 3.23
C ALA A 329 -3.84 127.34 2.45
N ASP A 330 -4.24 127.19 1.19
CA ASP A 330 -4.77 128.26 0.34
C ASP A 330 -6.12 128.80 0.85
N SER A 331 -7.00 127.92 1.34
CA SER A 331 -8.28 128.32 1.96
C SER A 331 -8.08 129.08 3.28
N ARG A 332 -7.08 128.69 4.09
CA ARG A 332 -6.71 129.45 5.31
C ARG A 332 -6.07 130.79 4.98
N ALA A 333 -5.17 130.85 4.00
CA ALA A 333 -4.56 132.10 3.53
C ALA A 333 -5.58 133.07 2.92
N ARG A 334 -6.60 132.56 2.21
CA ARG A 334 -7.73 133.36 1.72
C ARG A 334 -8.65 133.85 2.85
N ASN A 335 -8.90 133.04 3.87
CA ASN A 335 -9.75 133.44 5.01
C ASN A 335 -9.11 134.56 5.85
N GLU A 336 -7.78 134.65 5.95
CA GLU A 336 -7.08 135.78 6.58
C GLU A 336 -7.14 137.07 5.74
N LEU A 337 -7.38 136.98 4.43
CA LEU A 337 -7.48 138.13 3.52
C LEU A 337 -8.89 138.77 3.46
N THR A 338 -9.92 138.09 3.97
CA THR A 338 -11.32 138.57 4.02
C THR A 338 -11.81 138.77 5.46
N ALA A 339 -11.01 139.44 6.29
CA ALA A 339 -11.38 139.87 7.65
C ALA A 339 -11.79 141.37 7.69
N GLY A 340 -12.54 141.83 6.69
CA GLY A 340 -13.17 143.15 6.67
C GLY A 340 -14.65 143.03 6.33
N ASP A 341 -15.50 143.19 7.35
CA ASP A 341 -16.97 143.29 7.31
C ASP A 341 -17.77 142.19 6.58
N HIS A 342 -18.13 141.14 7.32
CA HIS A 342 -19.53 140.81 7.63
C HIS A 342 -19.64 139.57 8.53
N ILE A 343 -20.48 139.66 9.56
CA ILE A 343 -20.89 138.53 10.42
C ILE A 343 -21.82 137.62 9.61
N VAL A 344 -21.37 136.40 9.27
CA VAL A 344 -22.26 135.26 9.01
C VAL A 344 -21.70 134.02 9.69
N LEU A 345 -22.55 133.50 10.59
CA LEU A 345 -22.59 132.21 11.27
C LEU A 345 -21.34 131.31 11.20
N ARG A 346 -20.72 131.22 12.37
CA ARG A 346 -20.07 130.02 12.90
C ARG A 346 -21.12 128.91 13.05
N LEU A 347 -21.42 128.20 11.96
CA LEU A 347 -22.06 126.89 12.03
C LEU A 347 -21.00 125.82 11.87
N ALA A 348 -20.95 124.96 12.88
CA ALA A 348 -20.20 123.73 12.87
C ALA A 348 -20.63 122.89 11.66
N SER A 349 -19.82 122.91 10.61
CA SER A 349 -19.76 121.87 9.61
C SER A 349 -18.29 121.61 9.38
N GLU A 350 -17.89 120.37 9.64
CA GLU A 350 -16.54 119.85 9.48
C GLU A 350 -15.82 120.52 8.32
N ASP A 351 -14.66 121.10 8.62
CA ASP A 351 -13.73 121.65 7.64
C ASP A 351 -13.63 120.66 6.46
N PRO A 352 -14.13 120.98 5.25
CA PRO A 352 -14.31 120.00 4.17
C PRO A 352 -12.97 119.36 3.77
N VAL A 353 -11.86 120.07 4.01
CA VAL A 353 -10.51 119.55 3.88
C VAL A 353 -10.18 118.50 4.96
N ARG A 354 -10.64 118.67 6.21
CA ARG A 354 -10.49 117.66 7.27
C ARG A 354 -11.35 116.43 7.01
N LEU A 355 -12.59 116.60 6.54
CA LEU A 355 -13.46 115.47 6.18
C LEU A 355 -12.86 114.68 5.00
N ALA A 356 -12.40 115.37 3.95
CA ALA A 356 -11.73 114.73 2.82
C ALA A 356 -10.41 114.06 3.22
N SER A 357 -9.60 114.68 4.09
CA SER A 357 -8.40 114.06 4.65
C SER A 357 -8.74 112.80 5.47
N SER A 358 -9.78 112.86 6.30
CA SER A 358 -10.24 111.72 7.11
C SER A 358 -10.78 110.58 6.23
N LEU A 359 -11.48 110.89 5.13
CA LEU A 359 -11.93 109.88 4.17
C LEU A 359 -10.75 109.27 3.41
N LEU A 360 -9.74 110.07 3.04
CA LEU A 360 -8.51 109.56 2.44
C LEU A 360 -7.68 108.73 3.40
N ASP A 361 -7.68 109.06 4.70
CA ASP A 361 -7.11 108.21 5.76
C ASP A 361 -7.88 106.89 5.80
N THR A 362 -9.21 106.94 5.86
CA THR A 362 -10.05 105.73 5.88
C THR A 362 -9.87 104.87 4.62
N ILE A 363 -9.74 105.47 3.43
CA ILE A 363 -9.47 104.76 2.16
C ILE A 363 -8.07 104.17 2.17
N ALA A 364 -7.06 104.92 2.62
CA ALA A 364 -5.69 104.42 2.71
C ALA A 364 -5.56 103.29 3.73
N ASP A 365 -6.24 103.39 4.86
CA ASP A 365 -6.31 102.38 5.90
C ASP A 365 -7.04 101.13 5.39
N SER A 366 -8.23 101.30 4.78
CA SER A 366 -9.00 100.19 4.19
C SER A 366 -8.25 99.49 3.05
N ALA A 367 -7.54 100.26 2.20
CA ALA A 367 -6.70 99.72 1.14
C ALA A 367 -5.46 98.99 1.71
N GLY A 368 -4.87 99.51 2.78
CA GLY A 368 -3.81 98.85 3.53
C GLY A 368 -4.27 97.52 4.13
N GLU A 369 -5.43 97.51 4.79
CA GLU A 369 -6.04 96.30 5.35
C GLU A 369 -6.40 95.28 4.27
N LEU A 370 -6.97 95.73 3.14
CA LEU A 370 -7.25 94.88 1.98
C LEU A 370 -5.96 94.30 1.40
N TRP A 371 -4.88 95.08 1.32
CA TRP A 371 -3.62 94.59 0.78
C TRP A 371 -3.00 93.54 1.70
N ASP A 372 -2.98 93.77 3.01
CA ASP A 372 -2.56 92.78 3.99
C ASP A 372 -3.46 91.53 3.97
N GLY A 373 -4.76 91.71 3.73
CA GLY A 373 -5.74 90.65 3.48
C GLY A 373 -5.39 89.81 2.26
N VAL A 374 -5.18 90.43 1.11
CA VAL A 374 -4.77 89.76 -0.14
C VAL A 374 -3.43 89.04 0.03
N ALA A 375 -2.46 89.63 0.75
CA ALA A 375 -1.19 88.98 1.05
C ALA A 375 -1.36 87.73 1.95
N ARG A 376 -2.28 87.77 2.93
CA ARG A 376 -2.66 86.60 3.74
C ARG A 376 -3.33 85.52 2.89
N VAL A 377 -4.30 85.88 2.05
CA VAL A 377 -4.99 84.92 1.18
C VAL A 377 -4.02 84.31 0.16
N ASN A 378 -3.09 85.10 -0.41
CA ASN A 378 -2.08 84.60 -1.33
C ASN A 378 -1.20 83.50 -0.70
N ARG A 379 -0.79 83.66 0.56
CA ARG A 379 -0.06 82.59 1.28
C ARG A 379 -0.90 81.33 1.44
N ASN A 380 -2.19 81.47 1.74
CA ASN A 380 -3.09 80.33 1.86
C ASN A 380 -3.30 79.63 0.50
N VAL A 381 -3.43 80.38 -0.59
CA VAL A 381 -3.58 79.82 -1.94
C VAL A 381 -2.32 79.10 -2.40
N LEU A 382 -1.14 79.63 -2.10
CA LEU A 382 0.14 78.92 -2.36
C LEU A 382 0.23 77.62 -1.54
N SER A 383 -0.21 77.64 -0.28
CA SER A 383 -0.29 76.43 0.55
C SER A 383 -1.29 75.41 -0.03
N VAL A 384 -2.41 75.86 -0.60
CA VAL A 384 -3.38 74.99 -1.30
C VAL A 384 -2.77 74.38 -2.56
N ASP A 385 -1.99 75.12 -3.35
CA ASP A 385 -1.28 74.58 -4.52
C ASP A 385 -0.25 73.52 -4.11
N GLU A 386 0.48 73.74 -3.01
CA GLU A 386 1.41 72.76 -2.46
C GLU A 386 0.70 71.47 -2.01
N ILE A 387 -0.43 71.59 -1.31
CA ILE A 387 -1.27 70.45 -0.91
C ILE A 387 -1.83 69.73 -2.15
N ALA A 388 -2.23 70.46 -3.19
CA ALA A 388 -2.71 69.87 -4.42
C ALA A 388 -1.60 69.04 -5.09
N ARG A 389 -0.38 69.57 -5.20
CA ARG A 389 0.75 68.79 -5.74
C ARG A 389 1.06 67.55 -4.90
N ASP A 390 1.05 67.66 -3.58
CA ASP A 390 1.26 66.53 -2.67
C ASP A 390 0.17 65.46 -2.82
N ASN A 391 -1.10 65.86 -2.92
CA ASN A 391 -2.22 64.95 -3.18
C ASN A 391 -2.11 64.25 -4.53
N ALA A 392 -1.65 64.94 -5.58
CA ALA A 392 -1.42 64.34 -6.89
C ALA A 392 -0.33 63.24 -6.82
N LEU A 393 0.76 63.50 -6.12
CA LEU A 393 1.84 62.51 -5.91
C LEU A 393 1.33 61.29 -5.13
N LYS A 394 0.59 61.51 -4.04
CA LYS A 394 -0.03 60.44 -3.25
C LYS A 394 -1.01 59.60 -4.08
N ALA A 395 -1.83 60.25 -4.89
CA ALA A 395 -2.76 59.54 -5.76
C ALA A 395 -2.02 58.67 -6.80
N GLN A 396 -0.92 59.18 -7.36
CA GLN A 396 -0.10 58.43 -8.29
C GLN A 396 0.58 57.23 -7.63
N ASP A 397 1.08 57.38 -6.41
CA ASP A 397 1.67 56.29 -5.63
C ASP A 397 0.64 55.21 -5.26
N LEU A 398 -0.56 55.63 -4.84
CA LEU A 398 -1.70 54.71 -4.61
C LEU A 398 -2.04 53.92 -5.88
N TRP A 399 -2.07 54.60 -7.03
CA TRP A 399 -2.38 53.95 -8.31
C TRP A 399 -1.33 52.91 -8.69
N CYS A 400 -0.03 53.24 -8.57
CA CYS A 400 1.08 52.31 -8.82
C CYS A 400 1.07 51.11 -7.86
N THR A 401 0.80 51.37 -6.58
CA THR A 401 0.70 50.33 -5.55
C THR A 401 -0.45 49.37 -5.86
N ALA A 402 -1.62 49.90 -6.21
CA ALA A 402 -2.78 49.09 -6.58
C ALA A 402 -2.54 48.27 -7.86
N GLN A 403 -1.87 48.85 -8.87
CA GLN A 403 -1.50 48.11 -10.08
C GLN A 403 -0.54 46.96 -9.77
N THR A 404 0.41 47.18 -8.85
CA THR A 404 1.34 46.14 -8.39
C THR A 404 0.62 45.04 -7.62
N LEU A 405 -0.29 45.40 -6.72
CA LEU A 405 -1.10 44.47 -5.94
C LEU A 405 -1.98 43.60 -6.85
N SER A 406 -2.67 44.22 -7.81
CA SER A 406 -3.48 43.53 -8.83
C SER A 406 -2.64 42.53 -9.64
N ARG A 407 -1.43 42.91 -10.10
CA ARG A 407 -0.52 41.99 -10.79
C ARG A 407 -0.10 40.81 -9.90
N ARG A 408 0.23 41.06 -8.63
CA ARG A 408 0.62 39.99 -7.68
C ARG A 408 -0.55 39.04 -7.42
N ALA A 409 -1.75 39.55 -7.24
CA ALA A 409 -2.97 38.75 -7.09
C ALA A 409 -3.23 37.88 -8.33
N ALA A 410 -3.06 38.43 -9.53
CA ALA A 410 -3.19 37.68 -10.79
C ALA A 410 -2.13 36.59 -10.96
N THR A 411 -0.89 36.83 -10.49
CA THR A 411 0.17 35.81 -10.46
C THR A 411 -0.16 34.72 -9.45
N LEU A 412 -0.58 35.08 -8.25
CA LEU A 412 -0.97 34.12 -7.20
C LEU A 412 -2.14 33.22 -7.68
N ARG A 413 -3.15 33.81 -8.34
CA ARG A 413 -4.25 33.06 -8.95
C ARG A 413 -3.74 32.06 -9.98
N ARG A 414 -2.86 32.48 -10.90
CA ARG A 414 -2.25 31.58 -11.90
C ARG A 414 -1.43 30.45 -11.27
N SER A 415 -0.67 30.72 -10.21
CA SER A 415 0.08 29.69 -9.48
C SER A 415 -0.83 28.65 -8.82
N VAL A 416 -2.00 29.09 -8.35
CA VAL A 416 -3.00 28.21 -7.72
C VAL A 416 -3.89 27.51 -8.76
N ASP A 417 -4.04 28.06 -9.96
CA ASP A 417 -4.77 27.43 -11.07
C ASP A 417 -4.08 26.17 -11.62
N PHE A 418 -2.79 25.95 -11.31
CA PHE A 418 -2.13 24.66 -11.52
C PHE A 418 -2.84 23.52 -10.75
N PHE A 419 -3.44 23.84 -9.60
CA PHE A 419 -4.16 22.88 -8.78
C PHE A 419 -5.63 22.80 -9.21
N ASP A 420 -6.00 21.62 -9.67
CA ASP A 420 -7.34 21.32 -10.14
C ASP A 420 -8.21 20.88 -8.96
N VAL A 421 -8.81 21.88 -8.33
CA VAL A 421 -9.70 21.70 -7.17
C VAL A 421 -11.12 21.51 -7.67
N ARG A 422 -11.89 20.66 -6.98
CA ARG A 422 -13.29 20.39 -7.32
C ARG A 422 -14.07 21.70 -7.39
N ARG A 423 -14.69 22.00 -8.54
CA ARG A 423 -15.71 23.06 -8.62
C ARG A 423 -16.89 22.59 -7.79
N ASN A 424 -17.09 23.15 -6.60
CA ASN A 424 -18.35 23.00 -5.87
C ASN A 424 -19.44 23.76 -6.64
N GLY A 425 -19.97 23.12 -7.69
CA GLY A 425 -21.30 23.42 -8.21
C GLY A 425 -22.31 22.55 -7.45
N PRO A 426 -23.50 23.07 -7.10
CA PRO A 426 -24.56 22.23 -6.54
C PRO A 426 -24.85 21.09 -7.50
N ALA A 427 -24.93 19.87 -6.96
CA ALA A 427 -25.28 18.68 -7.72
C ALA A 427 -26.64 18.90 -8.39
N ASP A 428 -26.64 18.89 -9.73
CA ASP A 428 -27.85 18.94 -10.53
C ASP A 428 -28.69 17.70 -10.17
N PRO A 429 -29.92 17.85 -9.62
CA PRO A 429 -30.73 16.70 -9.28
C PRO A 429 -31.08 15.97 -10.57
N ALA A 430 -30.59 14.74 -10.66
CA ALA A 430 -30.84 13.84 -11.78
C ALA A 430 -32.32 13.86 -12.18
N THR A 431 -32.56 14.24 -13.43
CA THR A 431 -33.84 14.07 -14.12
C THR A 431 -34.08 12.57 -14.31
N THR A 432 -34.72 11.95 -13.33
CA THR A 432 -35.49 10.72 -13.55
C THR A 432 -36.66 11.06 -14.46
N SER A 433 -36.58 10.65 -15.73
CA SER A 433 -37.77 10.48 -16.58
C SER A 433 -38.36 9.09 -16.37
N PRO A 434 -39.71 8.95 -16.41
CA PRO A 434 -40.47 7.78 -15.97
C PRO A 434 -40.32 6.54 -16.84
#